data_AF-A0A2K8XBK9-F1
#
_entry.id   AF-A0A2K8XBK9-F1
#
_cell.length_a   1.000
_cell.length_b   1.000
_cell.length_c   1.000
_cell.angle_alpha   90.00
_cell.angle_beta   90.00
_cell.angle_gamma   90.00
#
_symmetry.space_group_name_H-M   'P 1'
#
loop_
_entity.id
_entity.type
_entity.pdbx_description
1 polymer ?
#
loop_
_entity_poly.entity_id
_entity_poly.type
_entity_poly.pdbx_seq_one_letter_code
_entity_poly.pdbx_strand_id
1 'polypeptide(L)'
;MSTSETHQERYTRAKARVEQIRSFYNHLFVYIIVNSGIASLNYYQNEWDVAWFLFPLGSWGIGLIGHAIGTFSSNPFTGKDWEKRKIQELLEKED
;
A
#
# COMPACT_ATOMS: atom_id res chain seq x y z
N MET A 1 1.79 27.91 24.29
CA MET A 1 0.95 26.69 24.28
C MET A 1 1.23 26.01 22.94
N SER A 2 2.11 25.00 22.88
CA SER A 2 2.63 24.46 21.60
C SER A 2 3.08 22.98 21.68
N THR A 3 3.25 22.43 22.88
CA THR A 3 3.73 21.06 23.07
C THR A 3 2.66 19.99 22.78
N SER A 4 1.36 20.28 22.89
CA SER A 4 0.29 19.30 22.66
C SER A 4 0.00 19.04 21.18
N GLU A 5 0.07 20.07 20.33
CA GLU A 5 -0.19 19.94 18.88
C GLU A 5 0.87 19.06 18.21
N THR A 6 2.14 19.27 18.56
CA THR A 6 3.25 18.44 18.04
C THR A 6 3.11 16.96 18.42
N HIS A 7 2.56 16.63 19.60
CA HIS A 7 2.33 15.25 20.02
C HIS A 7 1.18 14.57 19.27
N GLN A 8 0.04 15.26 19.10
CA GLN A 8 -1.11 14.74 18.36
C GLN A 8 -0.81 14.54 16.87
N GLU A 9 -0.06 15.46 16.26
CA GLU A 9 0.35 15.33 14.87
C GLU A 9 1.31 14.17 14.63
N ARG A 10 2.30 13.99 15.50
CA ARG A 10 3.23 12.85 15.43
C ARG A 10 2.50 11.52 15.60
N TYR A 11 1.54 11.46 16.52
CA TYR A 11 0.71 10.28 16.74
C TYR A 11 -0.16 9.95 15.52
N THR A 12 -0.81 10.95 14.94
CA THR A 12 -1.65 10.79 13.73
C THR A 12 -0.84 10.31 12.53
N ARG A 13 0.37 10.86 12.34
CA ARG A 13 1.28 10.45 11.26
C ARG A 13 1.79 9.02 11.44
N ALA A 14 2.11 8.64 12.68
CA ALA A 14 2.49 7.26 13.00
C ALA A 14 1.32 6.29 12.76
N LYS A 15 0.11 6.63 13.18
CA LYS A 15 -1.09 5.81 12.97
C LYS A 15 -1.41 5.62 11.48
N ALA A 16 -1.32 6.69 10.69
CA ALA A 16 -1.55 6.63 9.24
C ALA A 16 -0.55 5.72 8.52
N ARG A 17 0.73 5.72 8.94
CA ARG A 17 1.73 4.78 8.39
C ARG A 17 1.39 3.33 8.73
N VAL A 18 1.01 3.06 9.98
CA VAL A 18 0.64 1.70 10.41
C VAL A 18 -0.56 1.18 9.62
N GLU A 19 -1.55 2.03 9.35
CA GLU A 19 -2.74 1.67 8.60
C GLU A 19 -2.43 1.35 7.12
N GLN A 20 -1.55 2.13 6.49
CA GLN A 20 -1.09 1.86 5.12
C GLN A 20 -0.33 0.54 5.03
N ILE A 21 0.60 0.31 5.96
CA ILE A 21 1.34 -0.96 6.06
C ILE A 21 0.37 -2.12 6.23
N ARG A 22 -0.62 -2.00 7.11
CA ARG A 22 -1.64 -3.04 7.35
C ARG A 22 -2.47 -3.33 6.10
N SER A 23 -2.87 -2.29 5.36
CA SER A 23 -3.61 -2.46 4.09
C SER A 23 -2.77 -3.18 3.03
N PHE A 24 -1.47 -2.86 2.93
CA PHE A 24 -0.55 -3.54 2.03
C PHE A 24 -0.39 -5.03 2.39
N TYR A 25 -0.20 -5.35 3.68
CA TYR A 25 -0.12 -6.75 4.12
C TYR A 25 -1.39 -7.53 3.81
N ASN A 26 -2.57 -6.92 3.95
CA ASN A 26 -3.82 -7.57 3.57
C ASN A 26 -3.87 -7.89 2.07
N HIS A 27 -3.49 -6.93 1.22
CA HIS A 27 -3.43 -7.15 -0.23
C HIS A 27 -2.40 -8.22 -0.61
N LEU A 28 -1.22 -8.21 0.02
CA LEU A 28 -0.19 -9.23 -0.18
C LEU A 28 -0.68 -10.62 0.23
N PHE A 29 -1.36 -10.72 1.38
CA PHE A 29 -1.90 -11.98 1.88
C PHE A 29 -2.95 -12.56 0.93
N VAL A 30 -3.89 -11.74 0.47
CA VAL A 30 -4.89 -12.13 -0.53
C VAL A 30 -4.21 -12.55 -1.84
N TYR A 31 -3.21 -11.79 -2.29
CA TYR A 31 -2.43 -12.13 -3.50
C TYR A 31 -1.77 -13.50 -3.38
N ILE A 32 -1.13 -13.82 -2.25
CA ILE A 32 -0.49 -15.12 -2.03
C ILE A 32 -1.52 -16.25 -2.03
N ILE A 33 -2.64 -16.09 -1.32
CA ILE A 33 -3.69 -17.12 -1.25
C ILE A 33 -4.28 -17.39 -2.64
N VAL A 34 -4.67 -16.35 -3.35
CA VAL A 34 -5.29 -16.47 -4.69
C VAL A 34 -4.32 -17.09 -5.68
N ASN A 35 -3.07 -16.62 -5.74
CA ASN A 35 -2.07 -17.19 -6.65
C ASN A 35 -1.74 -18.64 -6.29
N SER A 36 -1.67 -18.99 -5.00
CA SER A 36 -1.45 -20.38 -4.57
C SER A 36 -2.61 -21.29 -4.98
N GLY A 37 -3.85 -20.81 -4.88
CA GLY A 37 -5.03 -21.53 -5.36
C GLY A 37 -5.03 -21.73 -6.87
N ILE A 38 -4.71 -20.69 -7.64
CA ILE A 38 -4.60 -20.77 -9.11
C ILE A 38 -3.45 -21.69 -9.53
N ALA A 39 -2.29 -21.62 -8.86
CA ALA A 39 -1.16 -22.52 -9.12
C ALA A 39 -1.51 -23.98 -8.82
N SER A 40 -2.26 -24.23 -7.75
CA SER A 40 -2.76 -25.57 -7.43
C SER A 40 -3.73 -26.08 -8.50
N LEU A 41 -4.67 -25.25 -8.94
CA LEU A 41 -5.58 -25.59 -10.06
C LEU A 41 -4.82 -25.84 -11.35
N ASN A 42 -3.78 -25.05 -11.65
CA ASN A 42 -2.93 -25.26 -12.82
C ASN A 42 -2.26 -26.65 -12.81
N TYR A 43 -1.80 -27.09 -11.63
CA TYR A 43 -1.26 -28.44 -11.43
C TYR A 43 -2.30 -29.53 -11.69
N TYR A 44 -3.49 -29.40 -11.10
CA TYR A 44 -4.56 -30.39 -11.29
C TYR A 44 -5.11 -30.45 -12.71
N GLN A 45 -5.11 -29.32 -13.43
CA GLN A 45 -5.72 -29.24 -14.76
C GLN A 45 -4.82 -29.81 -15.86
N ASN A 46 -3.54 -29.43 -15.86
CA ASN A 46 -2.64 -29.65 -17.01
C ASN A 46 -1.23 -30.11 -16.60
N GLU A 47 -0.98 -30.48 -15.34
CA GLU A 47 0.34 -30.92 -14.87
C GLU A 47 1.49 -29.94 -15.22
N TRP A 48 1.18 -28.65 -15.33
CA TRP A 48 2.11 -27.55 -15.68
C TRP A 48 2.49 -27.44 -17.17
N ASP A 49 1.79 -28.15 -18.07
CA ASP A 49 2.02 -28.06 -19.51
C ASP A 49 1.77 -26.64 -20.07
N VAL A 50 0.73 -25.97 -19.54
CA VAL A 50 0.44 -24.56 -19.83
C VAL A 50 0.39 -23.78 -18.53
N ALA A 51 1.44 -23.00 -18.25
CA ALA A 51 1.56 -22.13 -17.09
C ALA A 51 0.67 -20.86 -17.17
N TRP A 52 -0.62 -21.03 -17.44
CA TRP A 52 -1.58 -19.91 -17.57
C TRP A 52 -1.73 -19.09 -16.28
N PHE A 53 -1.31 -19.63 -15.12
CA PHE A 53 -1.25 -18.90 -13.86
C PHE A 53 -0.28 -17.70 -13.90
N LEU A 54 0.67 -17.65 -14.85
CA LEU A 54 1.60 -16.53 -15.00
C LEU A 54 0.90 -15.23 -15.42
N PHE A 55 -0.24 -15.31 -16.13
CA PHE A 55 -1.01 -14.14 -16.52
C PHE A 55 -1.59 -13.38 -15.31
N PRO A 56 -2.36 -14.01 -14.39
CA PRO A 56 -2.81 -13.32 -13.19
C PRO A 56 -1.64 -12.94 -12.28
N LEU A 57 -0.60 -13.77 -12.19
CA LEU A 57 0.56 -13.49 -11.35
C LEU A 57 1.34 -12.25 -11.83
N GLY A 58 1.55 -12.10 -13.14
CA GLY A 58 2.17 -10.94 -13.75
C GLY A 58 1.28 -9.69 -13.70
N SER A 59 0.01 -9.81 -14.07
CA SER A 59 -0.93 -8.68 -14.12
C SER A 59 -1.18 -8.08 -12.74
N TRP A 60 -1.45 -8.93 -11.74
CA TRP A 60 -1.65 -8.48 -10.36
C TRP A 60 -0.33 -8.19 -9.64
N GLY A 61 0.77 -8.84 -10.04
CA GLY A 61 2.09 -8.60 -9.47
C GLY A 61 2.57 -7.16 -9.70
N ILE A 62 2.31 -6.60 -10.88
CA ILE A 62 2.66 -5.20 -11.19
C ILE A 62 1.88 -4.22 -10.30
N GLY A 63 0.57 -4.46 -10.10
CA GLY A 63 -0.25 -3.64 -9.21
C GLY A 63 0.19 -3.72 -7.75
N LEU A 64 0.57 -4.92 -7.29
CA LEU A 64 1.10 -5.14 -5.94
C LEU A 64 2.44 -4.43 -5.74
N ILE A 65 3.34 -4.47 -6.73
CA ILE A 65 4.62 -3.74 -6.69
C ILE A 65 4.38 -2.23 -6.67
N GLY A 66 3.45 -1.71 -7.46
CA GLY A 66 3.06 -0.29 -7.41
C GLY A 66 2.54 0.13 -6.03
N HIS A 67 1.71 -0.72 -5.40
CA HIS A 67 1.20 -0.47 -4.05
C HIS A 67 2.29 -0.61 -2.98
N ALA A 68 3.23 -1.55 -3.16
CA ALA A 68 4.41 -1.72 -2.30
C ALA A 68 5.30 -0.49 -2.36
N ILE A 69 5.60 0.02 -3.56
CA ILE A 69 6.36 1.24 -3.75
C ILE A 69 5.61 2.42 -3.11
N GLY A 70 4.30 2.56 -3.30
CA GLY A 70 3.54 3.63 -2.64
C GLY A 70 3.52 3.55 -1.11
N THR A 71 3.56 2.34 -0.53
CA THR A 71 3.46 2.11 0.92
C THR A 71 4.82 2.12 1.63
N PHE A 72 5.85 1.53 1.01
CA PHE A 72 7.21 1.41 1.57
C PHE A 72 8.17 2.48 1.06
N SER A 73 7.94 3.08 -0.11
CA SER A 73 8.68 4.28 -0.47
C SER A 73 8.26 5.36 0.50
N SER A 74 9.17 5.67 1.44
CA SER A 74 9.15 6.86 2.30
C SER A 74 9.34 8.12 1.45
N ASN A 75 8.63 8.23 0.33
CA ASN A 75 8.66 9.40 -0.50
C ASN A 75 7.80 10.47 0.20
N PRO A 76 8.37 11.62 0.60
CA PRO A 76 7.61 12.73 1.15
C PRO A 76 6.55 13.29 0.17
N PHE A 77 6.49 12.79 -1.06
CA PHE A 77 5.53 13.15 -2.10
C PHE A 77 4.31 12.23 -2.22
N THR A 78 4.21 11.12 -1.47
CA THR A 78 3.00 10.28 -1.51
C THR A 78 1.86 10.99 -0.80
N GLY A 79 1.15 11.87 -1.52
CA GLY A 79 -0.17 12.44 -1.22
C GLY A 79 -0.32 13.04 0.16
N LYS A 80 -0.50 12.23 1.20
CA LYS A 80 -0.86 12.67 2.55
C LYS A 80 0.06 13.74 3.15
N ASP A 81 1.36 13.73 2.86
CA ASP A 81 2.29 14.77 3.34
C ASP A 81 2.19 16.08 2.53
N TRP A 82 2.00 15.97 1.21
CA TRP A 82 1.66 17.11 0.34
C TRP A 82 0.33 17.73 0.77
N GLU A 83 -0.68 16.91 1.06
CA GLU A 83 -2.04 17.32 1.40
C GLU A 83 -2.02 18.05 2.75
N LYS A 84 -1.32 17.49 3.74
CA LYS A 84 -1.08 18.15 5.02
C LYS A 84 -0.33 19.47 4.86
N ARG A 85 0.74 19.52 4.05
CA ARG A 85 1.48 20.77 3.79
C ARG A 85 0.59 21.82 3.16
N LYS A 86 -0.27 21.43 2.22
CA LYS A 86 -1.15 22.36 1.51
C LYS A 86 -2.28 22.88 2.39
N ILE A 87 -2.81 22.04 3.27
CA ILE A 87 -3.77 22.45 4.30
C ILE A 87 -3.12 23.44 5.28
N GLN A 88 -1.89 23.17 5.74
CA GLN A 88 -1.15 24.11 6.59
C GLN A 88 -0.88 25.44 5.88
N GLU A 89 -0.45 25.41 4.62
CA GLU A 89 -0.20 26.62 3.82
C GLU A 89 -1.45 27.48 3.60
N LEU A 90 -2.65 26.89 3.59
CA LEU A 90 -3.91 27.61 3.46
C LEU A 90 -4.32 28.23 4.80
N LEU A 91 -4.26 27.46 5.89
CA LEU A 91 -4.52 27.96 7.24
C LEU A 91 -3.59 29.12 7.62
N GLU A 92 -2.31 29.04 7.27
CA GLU A 92 -1.30 30.08 7.56
C GLU A 92 -1.42 31.31 6.65
N LYS A 93 -2.20 31.23 5.57
CA LYS A 93 -2.52 32.37 4.69
C LYS A 93 -3.85 33.05 5.05
N GLU A 94 -4.67 32.40 5.86
CA GLU A 94 -5.95 32.95 6.36
C GLU A 94 -5.79 33.67 7.71
N ASP A 95 -4.57 33.72 8.28
CA ASP A 95 -4.19 34.51 9.47
C ASP A 95 -3.38 35.77 9.08
#